data_AF-A0A7C9PP55-F1
#
_entry.id   AF-A0A7C9PP55-F1
#
_cell.length_a   1.000
_cell.length_b   1.000
_cell.length_c   1.000
_cell.angle_alpha   90.00
_cell.angle_beta   90.00
_cell.angle_gamma   90.00
#
_symmetry.space_group_name_H-M   'P 1'
#
loop_
_entity.id
_entity.type
_entity.pdbx_description
1 polymer ?
#
loop_
_entity_poly.entity_id
_entity_poly.type
_entity_poly.pdbx_seq_one_letter_code
_entity_poly.pdbx_strand_id
1 'polypeptide(L)'
;MTEIAPRLRVIIDNDFSGDPDGLAQLVHHLLSPSVEIVGIIGSHLRPGDPFDPSEETADNACRRIEDVLAALGRSGQYRVLAGSNTGMVDERTPVDSEASRAIVAEALRNDTELPLVIACGAGLTEVASAWLLDPRIAERLTVVWIGGAEDPTIAPMPPGAPAVEYNLAIDVVAARVVFNDSALPLWQVPRATYRQTLLSQAEAEEHIRPHGEVGRLVYEAIDQVAVMAGRHGYPLGETYIYGDSPLVLLTALRSSFESDPSSSEWVARPAPVIREDGTPVFETDGRTIRVYTRLDVRLMFEDFFAKLRRAARR
;
A
#
# COMPACT_ATOMS: atom_id res chain seq x y z
N MET A 1 -26.86 -2.80 15.92
CA MET A 1 -26.25 -2.52 14.60
C MET A 1 -26.23 -3.83 13.85
N THR A 2 -26.60 -3.85 12.58
CA THR A 2 -26.42 -5.04 11.72
C THR A 2 -24.95 -5.40 11.64
N GLU A 3 -24.65 -6.70 11.70
CA GLU A 3 -23.29 -7.22 11.55
C GLU A 3 -22.80 -6.99 10.11
N ILE A 4 -21.61 -6.44 9.95
CA ILE A 4 -20.98 -6.24 8.63
C ILE A 4 -20.09 -7.45 8.39
N ALA A 5 -20.38 -8.22 7.34
CA ALA A 5 -19.57 -9.36 6.94
C ALA A 5 -18.50 -8.96 5.90
N PRO A 6 -17.33 -9.62 5.88
CA PRO A 6 -16.31 -9.43 4.86
C PRO A 6 -16.81 -9.76 3.44
N ARG A 7 -16.28 -9.02 2.46
CA ARG A 7 -16.54 -9.21 1.02
C ARG A 7 -15.27 -9.43 0.20
N LEU A 8 -14.12 -9.24 0.81
CA LEU A 8 -12.79 -9.46 0.25
C LEU A 8 -11.90 -10.07 1.33
N ARG A 9 -10.96 -10.90 0.90
CA ARG A 9 -9.74 -11.18 1.67
C ARG A 9 -8.67 -10.19 1.24
N VAL A 10 -7.91 -9.67 2.18
CA VAL A 10 -6.84 -8.70 1.94
C VAL A 10 -5.55 -9.17 2.59
N ILE A 11 -4.49 -9.28 1.79
CA ILE A 11 -3.11 -9.28 2.27
C ILE A 11 -2.64 -7.83 2.23
N ILE A 12 -2.12 -7.33 3.34
CA ILE A 12 -1.50 -6.01 3.41
C ILE A 12 0.01 -6.21 3.26
N ASP A 13 0.64 -5.45 2.36
CA ASP A 13 2.07 -5.51 2.10
C ASP A 13 2.63 -4.09 2.06
N ASN A 14 3.42 -3.71 3.06
CA ASN A 14 3.89 -2.33 3.19
C ASN A 14 5.21 -2.18 3.96
N ASP A 15 5.94 -1.11 3.69
CA ASP A 15 7.21 -0.73 4.33
C ASP A 15 6.95 0.07 5.62
N PHE A 16 6.35 -0.55 6.64
CA PHE A 16 5.93 0.18 7.87
C PHE A 16 7.07 0.81 8.70
N SER A 17 8.34 0.57 8.36
CA SER A 17 9.49 1.33 8.89
C SER A 17 9.93 2.51 8.00
N GLY A 18 9.34 2.65 6.82
CA GLY A 18 9.49 3.70 5.82
C GLY A 18 8.61 4.92 6.04
N ASP A 19 7.97 5.39 4.96
CA ASP A 19 7.00 6.49 5.02
C ASP A 19 5.86 6.12 5.98
N PRO A 20 5.60 6.92 7.03
CA PRO A 20 4.67 6.51 8.09
C PRO A 20 3.19 6.56 7.70
N ASP A 21 2.82 7.03 6.51
CA ASP A 21 1.42 7.06 6.08
C ASP A 21 0.80 5.65 5.94
N GLY A 22 1.62 4.63 5.66
CA GLY A 22 1.25 3.22 5.73
C GLY A 22 0.63 2.83 7.08
N LEU A 23 1.03 3.46 8.20
CA LEU A 23 0.43 3.18 9.50
C LEU A 23 -1.04 3.61 9.57
N ALA A 24 -1.40 4.73 8.94
CA ALA A 24 -2.80 5.16 8.84
C ALA A 24 -3.62 4.16 8.02
N GLN A 25 -3.06 3.67 6.92
CA GLN A 25 -3.64 2.61 6.09
C GLN A 25 -3.88 1.32 6.91
N LEU A 26 -2.89 0.87 7.69
CA LEU A 26 -3.00 -0.36 8.48
C LEU A 26 -4.10 -0.26 9.52
N VAL A 27 -4.11 0.85 10.28
CA VAL A 27 -5.15 1.11 11.28
C VAL A 27 -6.52 1.14 10.63
N HIS A 28 -6.66 1.82 9.48
CA HIS A 28 -7.94 1.92 8.79
C HIS A 28 -8.43 0.57 8.28
N HIS A 29 -7.55 -0.28 7.74
CA HIS A 29 -7.89 -1.67 7.39
C HIS A 29 -8.31 -2.49 8.61
N LEU A 30 -7.55 -2.45 9.70
CA LEU A 30 -7.86 -3.20 10.94
C LEU A 30 -9.23 -2.79 11.53
N LEU A 31 -9.64 -1.54 11.33
CA LEU A 31 -10.95 -1.03 11.77
C LEU A 31 -12.08 -1.25 10.74
N SER A 32 -11.80 -1.91 9.61
CA SER A 32 -12.75 -2.12 8.50
C SER A 32 -13.30 -3.55 8.46
N PRO A 33 -14.54 -3.80 8.93
CA PRO A 33 -15.11 -5.15 8.98
C PRO A 33 -15.57 -5.69 7.61
N SER A 34 -15.54 -4.87 6.55
CA SER A 34 -15.91 -5.26 5.19
C SER A 34 -14.82 -6.10 4.49
N VAL A 35 -13.66 -6.26 5.11
CA VAL A 35 -12.56 -7.08 4.61
C VAL A 35 -12.07 -8.04 5.69
N GLU A 36 -11.59 -9.21 5.26
CA GLU A 36 -10.88 -10.17 6.10
C GLU A 36 -9.38 -9.99 5.86
N ILE A 37 -8.63 -9.58 6.88
CA ILE A 37 -7.18 -9.45 6.77
C ILE A 37 -6.57 -10.83 7.01
N VAL A 38 -6.00 -11.41 5.95
CA VAL A 38 -5.46 -12.79 5.96
C VAL A 38 -3.94 -12.86 6.11
N GLY A 39 -3.26 -11.71 6.01
CA GLY A 39 -1.84 -11.56 6.28
C GLY A 39 -1.42 -10.10 6.27
N ILE A 40 -0.40 -9.76 7.07
CA ILE A 40 0.22 -8.43 7.12
C ILE A 40 1.72 -8.61 6.95
N ILE A 41 2.25 -8.09 5.86
CA ILE A 41 3.65 -8.23 5.45
C ILE A 41 4.36 -6.89 5.71
N GLY A 42 5.47 -6.96 6.45
CA GLY A 42 6.43 -5.87 6.54
C GLY A 42 7.47 -6.01 5.43
N SER A 43 7.46 -5.09 4.47
CA SER A 43 8.37 -5.11 3.31
C SER A 43 9.59 -4.22 3.52
N HIS A 44 10.64 -4.46 2.74
CA HIS A 44 11.87 -3.69 2.84
C HIS A 44 11.80 -2.33 2.17
N LEU A 45 12.76 -1.50 2.55
CA LEU A 45 13.15 -0.28 1.87
C LEU A 45 14.40 -0.49 1.01
N ARG A 46 14.66 0.45 0.10
CA ARG A 46 15.93 0.48 -0.61
C ARG A 46 17.13 0.57 0.37
N PRO A 47 18.29 -0.01 0.03
CA PRO A 47 19.48 0.13 0.87
C PRO A 47 19.82 1.61 1.16
N GLY A 48 19.99 1.94 2.43
CA GLY A 48 20.33 3.30 2.89
C GLY A 48 19.18 4.31 2.79
N ASP A 49 17.93 3.85 2.77
CA ASP A 49 16.77 4.75 2.83
C ASP A 49 16.82 5.64 4.09
N PRO A 50 16.55 6.96 3.98
CA PRO A 50 16.59 7.87 5.12
C PRO A 50 15.51 7.63 6.18
N PHE A 51 14.39 6.97 5.86
CA PHE A 51 13.38 6.63 6.86
C PHE A 51 13.86 5.53 7.81
N ASP A 52 14.52 4.51 7.26
CA ASP A 52 15.16 3.44 8.01
C ASP A 52 16.41 2.94 7.24
N PRO A 53 17.63 3.36 7.67
CA PRO A 53 18.87 3.00 6.98
C PRO A 53 19.40 1.61 7.38
N SER A 54 18.61 0.83 8.13
CA SER A 54 18.96 -0.52 8.55
C SER A 54 19.05 -1.50 7.37
N GLU A 55 19.76 -2.61 7.56
CA GLU A 55 19.71 -3.77 6.65
C GLU A 55 18.58 -4.75 7.00
N GLU A 56 17.80 -4.46 8.05
CA GLU A 56 16.69 -5.27 8.57
C GLU A 56 15.35 -4.52 8.49
N THR A 57 15.11 -3.79 7.39
CA THR A 57 13.93 -2.91 7.26
C THR A 57 12.60 -3.67 7.24
N ALA A 58 12.55 -4.87 6.69
CA ALA A 58 11.34 -5.72 6.73
C ALA A 58 11.02 -6.17 8.16
N ASP A 59 12.04 -6.54 8.96
CA ASP A 59 11.85 -6.88 10.37
C ASP A 59 11.45 -5.66 11.21
N ASN A 60 12.02 -4.49 10.91
CA ASN A 60 11.60 -3.22 11.50
C ASN A 60 10.15 -2.88 11.17
N ALA A 61 9.70 -3.11 9.93
CA ALA A 61 8.31 -2.95 9.54
C ALA A 61 7.40 -3.88 10.35
N CYS A 62 7.80 -5.14 10.59
CA CYS A 62 7.06 -6.03 11.49
C CYS A 62 6.96 -5.52 12.92
N ARG A 63 8.03 -4.95 13.48
CA ARG A 63 7.98 -4.31 14.81
C ARG A 63 6.93 -3.19 14.84
N ARG A 64 6.85 -2.38 13.78
CA ARG A 64 5.88 -1.28 13.65
C ARG A 64 4.44 -1.78 13.50
N ILE A 65 4.24 -2.90 12.81
CA ILE A 65 2.93 -3.59 12.77
C ILE A 65 2.52 -4.01 14.18
N GLU A 66 3.43 -4.64 14.94
CA GLU A 66 3.14 -5.09 16.30
C GLU A 66 2.84 -3.93 17.27
N ASP A 67 3.51 -2.78 17.12
CA ASP A 67 3.19 -1.57 17.89
C ASP A 67 1.73 -1.11 17.63
N VAL A 68 1.29 -1.12 16.36
CA VAL A 68 -0.10 -0.79 15.99
C VAL A 68 -1.09 -1.80 16.53
N LEU A 69 -0.78 -3.10 16.43
CA LEU A 69 -1.62 -4.16 16.98
C LEU A 69 -1.74 -4.05 18.51
N ALA A 70 -0.64 -3.76 19.20
CA ALA A 70 -0.63 -3.53 20.65
C ALA A 70 -1.48 -2.31 21.03
N ALA A 71 -1.32 -1.17 20.33
CA ALA A 71 -2.09 0.04 20.56
C ALA A 71 -3.61 -0.12 20.30
N LEU A 72 -3.99 -1.13 19.50
CA LEU A 72 -5.38 -1.53 19.26
C LEU A 72 -5.89 -2.64 20.19
N GLY A 73 -5.04 -3.19 21.07
CA GLY A 73 -5.38 -4.34 21.91
C GLY A 73 -5.58 -5.64 21.12
N ARG A 74 -4.85 -5.81 20.02
CA ARG A 74 -4.98 -6.91 19.05
C ARG A 74 -3.69 -7.71 18.80
N SER A 75 -2.72 -7.62 19.70
CA SER A 75 -1.48 -8.41 19.63
C SER A 75 -1.77 -9.90 19.46
N GLY A 76 -1.06 -10.54 18.54
CA GLY A 76 -1.19 -11.98 18.26
C GLY A 76 -2.49 -12.40 17.56
N GLN A 77 -3.36 -11.47 17.14
CA GLN A 77 -4.60 -11.81 16.42
C GLN A 77 -4.41 -11.97 14.91
N TYR A 78 -3.33 -11.45 14.35
CA TYR A 78 -3.06 -11.45 12.91
C TYR A 78 -1.74 -12.16 12.62
N ARG A 79 -1.66 -12.75 11.42
CA ARG A 79 -0.41 -13.31 10.90
C ARG A 79 0.45 -12.18 10.36
N VAL A 80 1.48 -11.81 11.11
CA VAL A 80 2.50 -10.84 10.72
C VAL A 80 3.71 -11.58 10.14
N LEU A 81 4.18 -11.16 8.98
CA LEU A 81 5.27 -11.81 8.25
C LEU A 81 6.29 -10.76 7.82
N ALA A 82 7.57 -11.02 8.08
CA ALA A 82 8.64 -10.25 7.45
C ALA A 82 8.76 -10.69 5.99
N GLY A 83 8.80 -9.72 5.08
CA GLY A 83 9.25 -9.91 3.72
C GLY A 83 10.76 -10.15 3.66
N SER A 84 11.31 -10.15 2.45
CA SER A 84 12.74 -10.07 2.24
C SER A 84 13.27 -8.71 2.68
N ASN A 85 14.44 -8.70 3.33
CA ASN A 85 15.22 -7.48 3.59
C ASN A 85 16.00 -6.97 2.36
N THR A 86 15.87 -7.65 1.21
CA THR A 86 16.59 -7.32 -0.03
C THR A 86 15.68 -7.41 -1.24
N GLY A 87 15.95 -6.57 -2.24
CA GLY A 87 15.28 -6.63 -3.52
C GLY A 87 15.66 -7.86 -4.35
N MET A 88 14.91 -8.08 -5.43
CA MET A 88 15.18 -9.14 -6.39
C MET A 88 16.52 -8.93 -7.12
N VAL A 89 17.23 -10.03 -7.39
CA VAL A 89 18.53 -9.98 -8.10
C VAL A 89 18.37 -9.91 -9.62
N ASP A 90 17.31 -10.52 -10.15
CA ASP A 90 16.92 -10.52 -11.56
C ASP A 90 15.43 -10.87 -11.71
N GLU A 91 14.88 -10.74 -12.91
CA GLU A 91 13.44 -10.87 -13.20
C GLU A 91 12.95 -12.34 -13.23
N ARG A 92 13.85 -13.31 -13.04
CA ARG A 92 13.55 -14.75 -13.16
C ARG A 92 13.70 -15.49 -11.84
N THR A 93 14.46 -14.93 -10.91
CA THR A 93 14.79 -15.55 -9.63
C THR A 93 13.93 -14.93 -8.52
N PRO A 94 12.91 -15.64 -8.00
CA PRO A 94 12.14 -15.13 -6.88
C PRO A 94 12.99 -15.02 -5.61
N VAL A 95 12.65 -14.06 -4.75
CA VAL A 95 13.11 -14.10 -3.36
C VAL A 95 12.16 -15.00 -2.56
N ASP A 96 12.59 -16.24 -2.32
CA ASP A 96 11.77 -17.28 -1.67
C ASP A 96 11.66 -17.09 -0.13
N SER A 97 10.86 -16.10 0.26
CA SER A 97 10.55 -15.71 1.65
C SER A 97 9.34 -16.47 2.23
N GLU A 98 9.12 -16.40 3.55
CA GLU A 98 7.85 -16.88 4.11
C GLU A 98 6.65 -16.06 3.61
N ALA A 99 6.82 -14.75 3.44
CA ALA A 99 5.79 -13.84 2.94
C ALA A 99 5.34 -14.20 1.52
N SER A 100 6.25 -14.36 0.56
CA SER A 100 5.95 -14.76 -0.82
C SER A 100 5.26 -16.14 -0.89
N ARG A 101 5.72 -17.13 -0.11
CA ARG A 101 5.04 -18.43 0.01
C ARG A 101 3.65 -18.31 0.63
N ALA A 102 3.45 -17.42 1.59
CA ALA A 102 2.14 -17.17 2.20
C ALA A 102 1.16 -16.55 1.20
N ILE A 103 1.62 -15.64 0.33
CA ILE A 103 0.82 -15.09 -0.77
C ILE A 103 0.34 -16.22 -1.70
N VAL A 104 1.26 -17.09 -2.13
CA VAL A 104 0.92 -18.26 -2.99
C VAL A 104 -0.09 -19.17 -2.30
N ALA A 105 0.17 -19.53 -1.04
CA ALA A 105 -0.70 -20.40 -0.28
C ALA A 105 -2.12 -19.83 -0.16
N GLU A 106 -2.25 -18.55 0.20
CA GLU A 106 -3.54 -17.89 0.39
C GLU A 106 -4.32 -17.70 -0.92
N ALA A 107 -3.62 -17.39 -2.01
CA ALA A 107 -4.21 -17.25 -3.34
C ALA A 107 -4.76 -18.57 -3.89
N LEU A 108 -4.08 -19.69 -3.63
CA LEU A 108 -4.45 -21.00 -4.17
C LEU A 108 -5.40 -21.79 -3.25
N ARG A 109 -5.85 -21.22 -2.13
CA ARG A 109 -6.90 -21.79 -1.30
C ARG A 109 -8.20 -22.01 -2.08
N ASN A 110 -8.89 -23.08 -1.72
CA ASN A 110 -10.15 -23.50 -2.33
C ASN A 110 -11.28 -23.70 -1.30
N ASP A 111 -11.08 -23.25 -0.06
CA ASP A 111 -12.04 -23.33 1.04
C ASP A 111 -12.87 -22.04 1.21
N THR A 112 -12.70 -21.06 0.31
CA THR A 112 -13.40 -19.77 0.33
C THR A 112 -13.65 -19.26 -1.09
N GLU A 113 -14.80 -18.61 -1.27
CA GLU A 113 -15.19 -17.93 -2.50
C GLU A 113 -14.92 -16.42 -2.43
N LEU A 114 -14.41 -15.92 -1.29
CA LEU A 114 -14.07 -14.51 -1.17
C LEU A 114 -12.88 -14.17 -2.09
N PRO A 115 -13.02 -13.17 -2.97
CA PRO A 115 -11.92 -12.72 -3.81
C PRO A 115 -10.75 -12.21 -2.96
N LEU A 116 -9.53 -12.45 -3.42
CA LEU A 116 -8.30 -12.02 -2.77
C LEU A 116 -7.74 -10.77 -3.44
N VAL A 117 -7.37 -9.80 -2.62
CA VAL A 117 -6.58 -8.64 -3.01
C VAL A 117 -5.29 -8.62 -2.21
N ILE A 118 -4.17 -8.29 -2.86
CA ILE A 118 -2.97 -7.84 -2.16
C ILE A 118 -2.85 -6.32 -2.32
N ALA A 119 -2.78 -5.63 -1.18
CA ALA A 119 -2.72 -4.19 -1.08
C ALA A 119 -1.28 -3.78 -0.77
N CYS A 120 -0.57 -3.33 -1.80
CA CYS A 120 0.85 -3.01 -1.76
C CYS A 120 1.06 -1.50 -1.62
N GLY A 121 1.62 -1.05 -0.49
CA GLY A 121 1.99 0.34 -0.22
C GLY A 121 3.47 0.66 -0.44
N ALA A 122 4.28 -0.34 -0.78
CA ALA A 122 5.73 -0.24 -0.94
C ALA A 122 6.22 -0.82 -2.28
N GLY A 123 7.45 -1.35 -2.29
CA GLY A 123 7.98 -2.15 -3.39
C GLY A 123 7.14 -3.41 -3.68
N LEU A 124 7.41 -4.05 -4.82
CA LEU A 124 6.61 -5.19 -5.31
C LEU A 124 7.29 -6.55 -5.14
N THR A 125 8.34 -6.63 -4.32
CA THR A 125 9.23 -7.81 -4.22
C THR A 125 8.49 -9.09 -3.88
N GLU A 126 7.60 -9.05 -2.88
CA GLU A 126 6.92 -10.24 -2.40
C GLU A 126 5.88 -10.76 -3.40
N VAL A 127 5.12 -9.85 -4.03
CA VAL A 127 4.13 -10.25 -5.04
C VAL A 127 4.77 -10.69 -6.35
N ALA A 128 5.88 -10.06 -6.76
CA ALA A 128 6.68 -10.49 -7.91
C ALA A 128 7.26 -11.88 -7.66
N SER A 129 7.86 -12.10 -6.49
CA SER A 129 8.42 -13.39 -6.08
C SER A 129 7.34 -14.46 -5.98
N ALA A 130 6.19 -14.16 -5.39
CA ALA A 130 5.05 -15.07 -5.32
C ALA A 130 4.56 -15.50 -6.72
N TRP A 131 4.49 -14.58 -7.68
CA TRP A 131 4.08 -14.91 -9.04
C TRP A 131 5.11 -15.79 -9.76
N LEU A 132 6.40 -15.54 -9.56
CA LEU A 132 7.47 -16.40 -10.10
C LEU A 132 7.48 -17.80 -9.46
N LEU A 133 7.12 -17.91 -8.18
CA LEU A 133 6.96 -19.19 -7.48
C LEU A 133 5.76 -19.99 -8.04
N ASP A 134 4.62 -19.34 -8.28
CA ASP A 134 3.46 -19.98 -8.90
C ASP A 134 2.62 -18.98 -9.73
N PRO A 135 2.76 -18.97 -11.07
CA PRO A 135 2.06 -18.02 -11.92
C PRO A 135 0.52 -18.14 -11.89
N ARG A 136 -0.03 -19.26 -11.39
CA ARG A 136 -1.47 -19.48 -11.28
C ARG A 136 -2.16 -18.49 -10.35
N ILE A 137 -1.42 -17.82 -9.45
CA ILE A 137 -1.99 -16.80 -8.57
C ILE A 137 -2.59 -15.62 -9.36
N ALA A 138 -2.14 -15.37 -10.59
CA ALA A 138 -2.69 -14.32 -11.46
C ALA A 138 -4.18 -14.52 -11.80
N GLU A 139 -4.69 -15.76 -11.69
CA GLU A 139 -6.12 -16.06 -11.86
C GLU A 139 -6.92 -15.95 -10.56
N ARG A 140 -6.24 -15.73 -9.43
CA ARG A 140 -6.81 -15.88 -8.08
C ARG A 140 -6.71 -14.63 -7.21
N LEU A 141 -5.85 -13.68 -7.55
CA LEU A 141 -5.68 -12.42 -6.82
C LEU A 141 -5.64 -11.20 -7.72
N THR A 142 -5.96 -10.04 -7.15
CA THR A 142 -5.72 -8.72 -7.77
C THR A 142 -4.71 -7.94 -6.94
N VAL A 143 -3.77 -7.27 -7.61
CA VAL A 143 -2.80 -6.37 -6.98
C VAL A 143 -3.36 -4.95 -7.01
N VAL A 144 -3.48 -4.31 -5.85
CA VAL A 144 -3.73 -2.86 -5.75
C VAL A 144 -2.46 -2.23 -5.22
N TRP A 145 -1.85 -1.35 -6.01
CA TRP A 145 -0.53 -0.82 -5.72
C TRP A 145 -0.51 0.70 -5.73
N ILE A 146 0.10 1.26 -4.69
CA ILE A 146 0.46 2.68 -4.59
C ILE A 146 1.85 2.84 -5.17
N GLY A 147 1.96 3.52 -6.31
CA GLY A 147 3.26 3.75 -6.91
C GLY A 147 3.26 3.87 -8.43
N GLY A 148 4.45 4.18 -8.93
CA GLY A 148 4.73 4.39 -10.34
C GLY A 148 4.38 5.79 -10.82
N ALA A 149 5.03 6.16 -11.92
CA ALA A 149 4.86 7.48 -12.51
C ALA A 149 3.50 7.64 -13.18
N GLU A 150 3.11 8.90 -13.33
CA GLU A 150 1.95 9.31 -14.08
C GLU A 150 2.16 9.06 -15.57
N ASP A 151 1.15 8.53 -16.24
CA ASP A 151 1.11 8.55 -17.69
C ASP A 151 0.97 10.02 -18.17
N PRO A 152 1.87 10.52 -19.01
CA PRO A 152 1.89 11.93 -19.41
C PRO A 152 0.66 12.34 -20.22
N THR A 153 -0.12 11.38 -20.76
CA THR A 153 -1.38 11.68 -21.44
C THR A 153 -2.57 11.79 -20.47
N ILE A 154 -2.40 11.41 -19.20
CA ILE A 154 -3.42 11.47 -18.14
C ILE A 154 -3.16 12.67 -17.24
N ALA A 155 -1.93 12.80 -16.75
CA ALA A 155 -1.55 13.84 -15.79
C ALA A 155 -0.11 14.32 -16.05
N PRO A 156 0.17 15.61 -15.85
CA PRO A 156 1.54 16.11 -15.97
C PRO A 156 2.39 15.58 -14.81
N MET A 157 3.66 15.27 -15.12
CA MET A 157 4.64 15.02 -14.08
C MET A 157 4.85 16.30 -13.24
N PRO A 158 4.84 16.24 -11.90
CA PRO A 158 5.11 17.40 -11.07
C PRO A 158 6.51 17.98 -11.35
N PRO A 159 6.69 19.31 -11.41
CA PRO A 159 8.00 19.91 -11.64
C PRO A 159 9.03 19.44 -10.60
N GLY A 160 10.21 19.01 -11.07
CA GLY A 160 11.30 18.55 -10.21
C GLY A 160 11.08 17.18 -9.58
N ALA A 161 10.01 16.46 -9.93
CA ALA A 161 9.80 15.12 -9.43
C ALA A 161 10.90 14.16 -9.95
N PRO A 162 11.32 13.16 -9.14
CA PRO A 162 12.28 12.18 -9.58
C PRO A 162 11.73 11.36 -10.76
N ALA A 163 12.65 10.93 -11.63
CA ALA A 163 12.33 10.16 -12.84
C ALA A 163 11.72 8.79 -12.52
N VAL A 164 12.18 8.18 -11.42
CA VAL A 164 11.64 6.94 -10.87
C VAL A 164 10.86 7.29 -9.62
N GLU A 165 9.63 6.79 -9.53
CA GLU A 165 8.76 6.98 -8.38
C GLU A 165 9.26 6.17 -7.17
N TYR A 166 9.01 6.64 -5.94
CA TYR A 166 9.65 6.13 -4.72
C TYR A 166 9.43 4.63 -4.51
N ASN A 167 8.19 4.15 -4.56
CA ASN A 167 7.87 2.73 -4.36
C ASN A 167 8.39 1.85 -5.50
N LEU A 168 8.36 2.37 -6.74
CA LEU A 168 9.00 1.68 -7.86
C LEU A 168 10.52 1.55 -7.65
N ALA A 169 11.16 2.58 -7.10
CA ALA A 169 12.60 2.62 -6.87
C ALA A 169 13.08 1.71 -5.72
N ILE A 170 12.18 1.24 -4.84
CA ILE A 170 12.52 0.26 -3.80
C ILE A 170 13.05 -1.03 -4.45
N ASP A 171 12.34 -1.53 -5.48
CA ASP A 171 12.74 -2.71 -6.23
C ASP A 171 12.29 -2.62 -7.69
N VAL A 172 13.17 -2.04 -8.51
CA VAL A 172 12.95 -1.89 -9.97
C VAL A 172 12.80 -3.25 -10.65
N VAL A 173 13.51 -4.28 -10.17
CA VAL A 173 13.47 -5.62 -10.75
C VAL A 173 12.10 -6.25 -10.51
N ALA A 174 11.58 -6.16 -9.29
CA ALA A 174 10.24 -6.61 -8.97
C ALA A 174 9.16 -5.85 -9.76
N ALA A 175 9.30 -4.53 -9.90
CA ALA A 175 8.40 -3.73 -10.74
C ALA A 175 8.40 -4.22 -12.20
N ARG A 176 9.56 -4.55 -12.75
CA ARG A 176 9.68 -5.10 -14.11
C ARG A 176 8.99 -6.45 -14.23
N VAL A 177 9.13 -7.35 -13.25
CA VAL A 177 8.38 -8.61 -13.22
C VAL A 177 6.87 -8.36 -13.25
N VAL A 178 6.36 -7.48 -12.39
CA VAL A 178 4.90 -7.23 -12.29
C VAL A 178 4.34 -6.57 -13.55
N PHE A 179 5.03 -5.55 -14.09
CA PHE A 179 4.54 -4.78 -15.23
C PHE A 179 4.80 -5.47 -16.57
N ASN A 180 6.01 -5.98 -16.78
CA ASN A 180 6.47 -6.46 -18.09
C ASN A 180 6.13 -7.93 -18.32
N ASP A 181 6.36 -8.78 -17.31
CA ASP A 181 6.37 -10.24 -17.49
C ASP A 181 5.11 -10.94 -16.94
N SER A 182 4.52 -10.40 -15.86
CA SER A 182 3.44 -11.07 -15.16
C SER A 182 2.07 -10.91 -15.81
N ALA A 183 1.17 -11.84 -15.51
CA ALA A 183 -0.25 -11.75 -15.86
C ALA A 183 -1.13 -11.18 -14.72
N LEU A 184 -0.54 -10.73 -13.61
CA LEU A 184 -1.24 -10.32 -12.39
C LEU A 184 -2.21 -9.15 -12.63
N PRO A 185 -3.54 -9.28 -12.44
CA PRO A 185 -4.44 -8.14 -12.52
C PRO A 185 -3.96 -6.98 -11.64
N LEU A 186 -3.73 -5.81 -12.25
CA LEU A 186 -3.11 -4.67 -11.57
C LEU A 186 -4.00 -3.44 -11.57
N TRP A 187 -4.19 -2.90 -10.38
CA TRP A 187 -4.82 -1.63 -10.08
C TRP A 187 -3.75 -0.68 -9.58
N GLN A 188 -3.30 0.22 -10.45
CA GLN A 188 -2.27 1.19 -10.14
C GLN A 188 -2.88 2.49 -9.63
N VAL A 189 -2.36 3.00 -8.52
CA VAL A 189 -2.60 4.36 -8.03
C VAL A 189 -1.29 5.14 -8.20
N PRO A 190 -1.10 5.86 -9.32
CA PRO A 190 0.17 6.54 -9.60
C PRO A 190 0.35 7.80 -8.75
N ARG A 191 1.55 8.37 -8.79
CA ARG A 191 1.94 9.54 -7.98
C ARG A 191 1.00 10.73 -8.03
N ALA A 192 0.49 11.15 -9.19
CA ALA A 192 -0.48 12.24 -9.24
C ALA A 192 -1.80 11.91 -8.52
N THR A 193 -2.15 10.64 -8.41
CA THR A 193 -3.41 10.19 -7.83
C THR A 193 -3.29 9.99 -6.33
N TYR A 194 -2.27 9.27 -5.85
CA TYR A 194 -2.09 9.13 -4.40
C TYR A 194 -1.81 10.49 -3.73
N ARG A 195 -1.20 11.46 -4.43
CA ARG A 195 -0.99 12.82 -3.91
C ARG A 195 -2.27 13.64 -3.70
N GLN A 196 -3.44 13.14 -4.12
CA GLN A 196 -4.72 13.77 -3.81
C GLN A 196 -5.09 13.63 -2.33
N THR A 197 -4.47 12.68 -1.61
CA THR A 197 -4.76 12.37 -0.20
C THR A 197 -4.01 13.30 0.76
N LEU A 198 -4.02 14.60 0.48
CA LEU A 198 -3.47 15.58 1.41
C LEU A 198 -4.39 15.72 2.63
N LEU A 199 -3.78 15.68 3.80
CA LEU A 199 -4.43 16.02 5.06
C LEU A 199 -3.61 17.10 5.77
N SER A 200 -4.30 18.11 6.30
CA SER A 200 -3.63 19.15 7.07
C SER A 200 -3.22 18.66 8.45
N GLN A 201 -2.18 19.28 9.02
CA GLN A 201 -1.78 19.06 10.40
C GLN A 201 -2.93 19.39 11.36
N ALA A 202 -3.71 20.45 11.09
CA ALA A 202 -4.87 20.81 11.90
C ALA A 202 -5.93 19.70 11.94
N GLU A 203 -6.24 19.10 10.78
CA GLU A 203 -7.15 17.94 10.72
C GLU A 203 -6.56 16.73 11.43
N ALA A 204 -5.27 16.44 11.27
CA ALA A 204 -4.63 15.32 11.96
C ALA A 204 -4.62 15.52 13.49
N GLU A 205 -4.37 16.74 13.97
CA GLU A 205 -4.41 17.11 15.39
C GLU A 205 -5.83 16.98 15.99
N GLU A 206 -6.86 17.30 15.22
CA GLU A 206 -8.26 17.27 15.69
C GLU A 206 -8.91 15.89 15.51
N HIS A 207 -8.58 15.15 14.44
CA HIS A 207 -9.31 13.96 14.02
C HIS A 207 -8.53 12.65 14.14
N ILE A 208 -7.20 12.69 14.29
CA ILE A 208 -6.36 11.49 14.45
C ILE A 208 -5.80 11.41 15.88
N ARG A 209 -5.00 12.42 16.27
CA ARG A 209 -4.25 12.44 17.52
C ARG A 209 -5.05 12.16 18.80
N PRO A 210 -6.28 12.68 19.01
CA PRO A 210 -6.97 12.55 20.29
C PRO A 210 -7.68 11.20 20.48
N HIS A 211 -7.60 10.29 19.52
CA HIS A 211 -8.40 9.07 19.48
C HIS A 211 -7.59 7.82 19.87
N GLY A 212 -7.23 7.76 21.15
CA GLY A 212 -6.56 6.62 21.77
C GLY A 212 -5.06 6.56 21.47
N GLU A 213 -4.41 5.51 21.98
CA GLU A 213 -2.96 5.31 21.78
C GLU A 213 -2.59 5.16 20.30
N VAL A 214 -3.42 4.43 19.54
CA VAL A 214 -3.21 4.23 18.12
C VAL A 214 -3.29 5.54 17.32
N GLY A 215 -4.22 6.45 17.65
CA GLY A 215 -4.33 7.75 17.00
C GLY A 215 -3.11 8.63 17.29
N ARG A 216 -2.63 8.62 18.54
CA ARG A 216 -1.39 9.30 18.93
C ARG A 216 -0.18 8.74 18.19
N LEU A 217 -0.05 7.41 18.09
CA LEU A 217 1.04 6.72 17.39
C LEU A 217 1.12 7.15 15.91
N VAL A 218 0.00 7.10 15.19
CA VAL A 218 -0.05 7.50 13.77
C VAL A 218 0.32 8.98 13.61
N TYR A 219 -0.27 9.86 14.43
CA TYR A 219 0.02 11.29 14.39
C TYR A 219 1.51 11.58 14.61
N GLU A 220 2.10 11.02 15.68
CA GLU A 220 3.50 11.27 16.03
C GLU A 220 4.47 10.73 14.99
N ALA A 221 4.16 9.59 14.34
CA ALA A 221 4.98 9.05 13.27
C ALA A 221 5.08 10.03 12.09
N ILE A 222 3.95 10.65 11.69
CA ILE A 222 3.91 11.62 10.60
C ILE A 222 4.56 12.95 11.00
N ASP A 223 4.30 13.44 12.22
CA ASP A 223 4.93 14.65 12.77
C ASP A 223 6.47 14.54 12.80
N GLN A 224 6.99 13.34 13.08
CA GLN A 224 8.44 13.09 13.04
C GLN A 224 9.06 13.30 11.65
N VAL A 225 8.32 13.09 10.56
CA VAL A 225 8.80 13.38 9.19
C VAL A 225 8.98 14.88 8.99
N ALA A 226 8.04 15.69 9.47
CA ALA A 226 8.17 17.15 9.45
C ALA A 226 9.39 17.63 10.24
N VAL A 227 9.64 17.03 11.40
CA VAL A 227 10.85 17.30 12.21
C VAL A 227 12.12 16.89 11.46
N MET A 228 12.14 15.70 10.85
CA MET A 228 13.29 15.20 10.09
C MET A 228 13.60 16.10 8.88
N ALA A 229 12.59 16.43 8.08
CA ALA A 229 12.73 17.30 6.91
C ALA A 229 13.19 18.70 7.31
N GLY A 230 12.63 19.25 8.40
CA GLY A 230 13.04 20.55 8.95
C GLY A 230 14.51 20.60 9.36
N ARG A 231 15.06 19.52 9.95
CA ARG A 231 16.50 19.41 10.28
C ARG A 231 17.41 19.46 9.04
N HIS A 232 16.88 19.09 7.88
CA HIS A 232 17.57 19.14 6.60
C HIS A 232 17.24 20.42 5.80
N GLY A 233 16.58 21.40 6.42
CA GLY A 233 16.25 22.67 5.78
C GLY A 233 15.10 22.59 4.78
N TYR A 234 14.29 21.54 4.84
CA TYR A 234 13.14 21.32 3.94
C TYR A 234 11.82 21.43 4.73
N PRO A 235 11.19 22.61 4.77
CA PRO A 235 9.90 22.78 5.45
C PRO A 235 8.78 22.11 4.64
N LEU A 236 8.05 21.16 5.23
CA LEU A 236 6.95 20.43 4.57
C LEU A 236 5.65 21.26 4.43
N GLY A 237 5.55 22.39 5.14
CA GLY A 237 4.30 23.16 5.21
C GLY A 237 3.30 22.56 6.19
N GLU A 238 2.01 22.79 5.95
CA GLU A 238 0.92 22.42 6.88
C GLU A 238 0.18 21.13 6.49
N THR A 239 0.62 20.42 5.46
CA THR A 239 -0.05 19.24 4.92
C THR A 239 0.91 18.09 4.71
N TYR A 240 0.43 16.86 4.92
CA TYR A 240 1.14 15.63 4.58
C TYR A 240 0.29 14.76 3.63
N ILE A 241 0.95 13.96 2.79
CA ILE A 241 0.28 13.04 1.86
C ILE A 241 0.06 11.72 2.59
N TYR A 242 -1.18 11.25 2.64
CA TYR A 242 -1.52 9.92 3.17
C TYR A 242 -1.72 8.95 1.99
N GLY A 243 -0.65 8.77 1.23
CA GLY A 243 -0.61 8.12 -0.09
C GLY A 243 -1.03 6.65 -0.09
N ASP A 244 -0.91 5.96 1.05
CA ASP A 244 -1.29 4.55 1.22
C ASP A 244 -2.75 4.32 1.58
N SER A 245 -3.43 5.34 2.09
CA SER A 245 -4.86 5.27 2.44
C SER A 245 -5.80 4.85 1.28
N PRO A 246 -5.49 5.10 -0.02
CA PRO A 246 -6.29 4.58 -1.13
C PRO A 246 -6.37 3.05 -1.14
N LEU A 247 -5.41 2.33 -0.57
CA LEU A 247 -5.51 0.87 -0.44
C LEU A 247 -6.76 0.45 0.34
N VAL A 248 -7.18 1.22 1.34
CA VAL A 248 -8.42 0.97 2.10
C VAL A 248 -9.64 1.43 1.31
N LEU A 249 -9.57 2.60 0.68
CA LEU A 249 -10.65 3.13 -0.15
C LEU A 249 -11.06 2.14 -1.25
N LEU A 250 -10.06 1.57 -1.94
CA LEU A 250 -10.28 0.74 -3.12
C LEU A 250 -10.66 -0.72 -2.78
N THR A 251 -10.48 -1.13 -1.53
CA THR A 251 -10.80 -2.49 -1.06
C THR A 251 -12.01 -2.50 -0.12
N ALA A 252 -11.90 -1.85 1.03
CA ALA A 252 -12.89 -1.92 2.11
C ALA A 252 -14.12 -1.04 1.88
N LEU A 253 -14.00 0.04 1.11
CA LEU A 253 -15.04 1.07 0.95
C LEU A 253 -15.74 1.01 -0.42
N ARG A 254 -16.11 -0.20 -0.85
CA ARG A 254 -16.74 -0.46 -2.16
C ARG A 254 -18.26 -0.35 -2.15
N SER A 255 -18.84 -0.12 -3.32
CA SER A 255 -20.29 -0.17 -3.56
C SER A 255 -20.89 -1.51 -3.12
N SER A 256 -22.13 -1.48 -2.60
CA SER A 256 -22.85 -2.68 -2.15
C SER A 256 -23.32 -3.54 -3.32
N PHE A 257 -24.01 -2.92 -4.28
CA PHE A 257 -24.38 -3.53 -5.55
C PHE A 257 -23.28 -3.29 -6.58
N GLU A 258 -23.06 -4.25 -7.50
CA GLU A 258 -21.99 -4.17 -8.51
C GLU A 258 -20.65 -3.79 -7.87
N SER A 259 -20.14 -4.66 -6.99
CA SER A 259 -19.03 -4.33 -6.11
C SER A 259 -17.83 -3.80 -6.91
N ASP A 260 -17.48 -2.55 -6.69
CA ASP A 260 -16.34 -1.82 -7.28
C ASP A 260 -16.05 -0.60 -6.37
N PRO A 261 -14.85 -0.01 -6.38
CA PRO A 261 -14.63 1.27 -5.71
C PRO A 261 -15.17 2.41 -6.57
N SER A 262 -16.50 2.36 -6.81
CA SER A 262 -17.23 3.18 -7.78
C SER A 262 -17.30 4.67 -7.43
N SER A 263 -16.83 5.07 -6.24
CA SER A 263 -16.67 6.47 -5.86
C SER A 263 -15.40 7.11 -6.42
N SER A 264 -14.48 6.30 -6.95
CA SER A 264 -13.21 6.73 -7.53
C SER A 264 -13.20 6.50 -9.04
N GLU A 265 -12.44 7.32 -9.77
CA GLU A 265 -12.34 7.26 -11.23
C GLU A 265 -11.05 6.56 -11.66
N TRP A 266 -11.14 5.78 -12.72
CA TRP A 266 -10.00 5.06 -13.30
C TRP A 266 -10.17 4.94 -14.81
N VAL A 267 -9.06 4.67 -15.49
CA VAL A 267 -9.00 4.38 -16.92
C VAL A 267 -8.29 3.05 -17.18
N ALA A 268 -8.71 2.33 -18.20
CA ALA A 268 -7.99 1.17 -18.71
C ALA A 268 -6.81 1.66 -19.57
N ARG A 269 -5.60 1.22 -19.27
CA ARG A 269 -4.39 1.55 -20.06
C ARG A 269 -3.54 0.31 -20.31
N PRO A 270 -2.82 0.23 -21.44
CA PRO A 270 -1.70 -0.68 -21.56
C PRO A 270 -0.73 -0.44 -20.39
N ALA A 271 -0.25 -1.51 -19.77
CA ALA A 271 0.80 -1.41 -18.76
C ALA A 271 2.04 -0.76 -19.39
N PRO A 272 2.66 0.23 -18.73
CA PRO A 272 3.94 0.73 -19.21
C PRO A 272 5.00 -0.37 -19.12
N VAL A 273 5.96 -0.33 -20.04
CA VAL A 273 7.16 -1.15 -19.90
C VAL A 273 8.12 -0.41 -18.98
N ILE A 274 8.52 -1.05 -17.89
CA ILE A 274 9.54 -0.52 -16.98
C ILE A 274 10.92 -0.92 -17.52
N ARG A 275 11.78 0.06 -17.78
CA ARG A 275 13.16 -0.17 -18.23
C ARG A 275 14.07 -0.62 -17.08
N GLU A 276 15.27 -1.07 -17.43
CA GLU A 276 16.32 -1.44 -16.47
C GLU A 276 16.64 -0.32 -15.47
N ASP A 277 16.54 0.95 -15.88
CA ASP A 277 16.76 2.12 -15.04
C ASP A 277 15.51 2.57 -14.25
N GLY A 278 14.41 1.81 -14.32
CA GLY A 278 13.14 2.11 -13.67
C GLY A 278 12.27 3.11 -14.43
N THR A 279 12.72 3.66 -15.56
CA THR A 279 11.91 4.61 -16.33
C THR A 279 10.74 3.90 -17.02
N PRO A 280 9.50 4.40 -16.90
CA PRO A 280 8.35 3.82 -17.58
C PRO A 280 8.26 4.29 -19.04
N VAL A 281 7.82 3.39 -19.92
CA VAL A 281 7.45 3.68 -21.31
C VAL A 281 5.96 3.40 -21.45
N PHE A 282 5.15 4.43 -21.72
CA PHE A 282 3.69 4.32 -21.78
C PHE A 282 3.13 4.02 -23.18
N GLU A 283 3.90 4.29 -24.23
CA GLU A 283 3.53 3.98 -25.61
C GLU A 283 3.81 2.50 -25.91
N THR A 284 2.92 1.63 -25.42
CA THR A 284 3.07 0.17 -25.52
C THR A 284 1.77 -0.50 -25.93
N ASP A 285 1.87 -1.73 -26.42
CA ASP A 285 0.78 -2.68 -26.64
C ASP A 285 0.66 -3.69 -25.48
N GLY A 286 1.15 -3.32 -24.30
CA GLY A 286 1.14 -4.16 -23.11
C GLY A 286 -0.26 -4.53 -22.63
N ARG A 287 -0.33 -5.51 -21.73
CA ARG A 287 -1.59 -5.96 -21.13
C ARG A 287 -2.32 -4.79 -20.47
N THR A 288 -3.65 -4.83 -20.47
CA THR A 288 -4.44 -3.76 -19.87
C THR A 288 -4.41 -3.83 -18.34
N ILE A 289 -4.15 -2.68 -17.71
CA ILE A 289 -4.24 -2.46 -16.27
C ILE A 289 -5.25 -1.36 -15.95
N ARG A 290 -5.74 -1.34 -14.72
CA ARG A 290 -6.60 -0.26 -14.22
C ARG A 290 -5.71 0.81 -13.60
N VAL A 291 -5.75 2.04 -14.12
CA VAL A 291 -5.00 3.18 -13.58
C VAL A 291 -5.99 4.17 -12.99
N TYR A 292 -5.92 4.40 -11.68
CA TYR A 292 -6.77 5.39 -11.00
C TYR A 292 -6.34 6.81 -11.35
N THR A 293 -7.31 7.70 -11.49
CA THR A 293 -7.09 9.10 -11.85
C THR A 293 -7.67 10.06 -10.82
N ARG A 294 -8.70 9.64 -10.08
CA ARG A 294 -9.32 10.43 -9.02
C ARG A 294 -9.81 9.56 -7.88
N LEU A 295 -9.62 10.03 -6.65
CA LEU A 295 -10.02 9.33 -5.43
C LEU A 295 -11.14 10.08 -4.69
N ASP A 296 -12.08 9.34 -4.09
CA ASP A 296 -13.04 9.90 -3.12
C ASP A 296 -12.37 10.09 -1.75
N VAL A 297 -11.52 11.12 -1.67
CA VAL A 297 -10.76 11.46 -0.46
C VAL A 297 -11.66 11.78 0.73
N ARG A 298 -12.86 12.33 0.48
CA ARG A 298 -13.84 12.62 1.52
C ARG A 298 -14.35 11.33 2.15
N LEU A 299 -14.79 10.35 1.35
CA LEU A 299 -15.23 9.05 1.90
C LEU A 299 -14.10 8.38 2.68
N MET A 300 -12.89 8.40 2.12
CA MET A 300 -11.71 7.78 2.73
C MET A 300 -11.40 8.35 4.12
N PHE A 301 -11.20 9.67 4.23
CA PHE A 301 -10.79 10.29 5.49
C PHE A 301 -11.93 10.36 6.51
N GLU A 302 -13.15 10.72 6.11
CA GLU A 302 -14.29 10.79 7.03
C GLU A 302 -14.61 9.42 7.65
N ASP A 303 -14.50 8.35 6.86
CA ASP A 303 -14.66 6.99 7.38
C ASP A 303 -13.52 6.60 8.33
N PHE A 304 -12.26 6.95 8.01
CA PHE A 304 -11.12 6.73 8.91
C PHE A 304 -11.30 7.43 10.25
N PHE A 305 -11.62 8.73 10.25
CA PHE A 305 -11.83 9.51 11.48
C PHE A 305 -13.00 8.98 12.30
N ALA A 306 -14.10 8.59 11.65
CA ALA A 306 -15.25 8.01 12.33
C ALA A 306 -14.90 6.66 12.98
N LYS A 307 -14.14 5.81 12.29
CA LYS A 307 -13.68 4.50 12.81
C LYS A 307 -12.72 4.67 13.97
N LEU A 308 -11.74 5.56 13.85
CA LEU A 308 -10.76 5.85 14.90
C LEU A 308 -11.45 6.37 16.18
N ARG A 309 -12.36 7.34 16.03
CA ARG A 309 -13.16 7.87 17.14
C ARG A 309 -14.04 6.81 17.81
N ARG A 310 -14.56 5.86 17.04
CA ARG A 310 -15.34 4.73 17.58
C ARG A 310 -14.46 3.73 18.31
N ALA A 311 -13.27 3.43 17.79
CA ALA A 311 -12.31 2.53 18.41
C ALA A 311 -11.85 3.08 19.76
N ALA A 312 -11.55 4.37 19.85
CA ALA A 312 -11.11 5.04 21.09
C ALA A 312 -12.18 5.11 22.21
N ARG A 313 -13.44 4.80 21.91
CA ARG A 313 -14.55 4.77 22.89
C ARG A 313 -14.80 3.39 23.49
N ARG A 314 -14.16 2.35 22.93
CA ARG A 314 -14.28 0.97 23.41
C ARG A 314 -13.21 0.69 24.44
#